data_AF-A0A3B8L5N9-F1
#
_entry.id   AF-A0A3B8L5N9-F1
#
_cell.length_a   1.000
_cell.length_b   1.000
_cell.length_c   1.000
_cell.angle_alpha   90.00
_cell.angle_beta   90.00
_cell.angle_gamma   90.00
#
_symmetry.space_group_name_H-M   'P 1'
#
loop_
_entity.id
_entity.type
_entity.pdbx_description
1 polymer ?
#
loop_
_entity_poly.entity_id
_entity_poly.type
_entity_poly.pdbx_seq_one_letter_code
_entity_poly.pdbx_strand_id
1 'polypeptide(L)' 'MYRRACCVVLLLAGTQVANAEEFTGKSSDWNGFQRYQFAVSGRRCWVVVPKVVAKGRPWIWRARF' A
#
# COMPACT_ATOMS: atom_id res chain seq x y z
N MET A 1 -18.07 52.10 11.34
CA MET A 1 -16.93 51.27 11.78
C MET A 1 -16.72 50.15 10.75
N TYR A 2 -15.71 50.28 9.88
CA TYR A 2 -15.32 49.20 8.95
C TYR A 2 -14.46 48.19 9.71
N ARG A 3 -14.93 46.94 9.83
CA ARG A 3 -14.03 45.83 10.12
C ARG A 3 -14.30 44.69 9.14
N ARG A 4 -13.47 44.75 8.09
CA ARG A 4 -13.13 43.64 7.20
C ARG A 4 -12.63 42.48 8.06
N ALA A 5 -13.20 41.29 7.89
CA ALA A 5 -12.60 40.02 8.28
C ALA A 5 -13.06 39.01 7.22
N CYS A 6 -12.44 39.04 6.04
CA CYS A 6 -11.31 38.17 5.68
C CYS A 6 -11.75 36.70 5.64
N CYS A 7 -11.89 36.21 4.41
CA CYS A 7 -12.18 34.83 4.03
C CYS A 7 -11.51 33.81 4.94
N VAL A 8 -12.30 32.93 5.52
CA VAL A 8 -11.81 31.60 5.92
C VAL A 8 -12.55 30.59 5.05
N VAL A 9 -12.15 30.53 3.78
CA VAL A 9 -12.50 29.38 2.93
C VAL A 9 -11.60 28.24 3.42
N LEU A 10 -12.17 27.35 4.24
CA LEU A 10 -11.55 26.12 4.68
C LEU A 10 -11.21 25.26 3.46
N LEU A 11 -9.94 25.28 3.05
CA LEU A 11 -9.37 24.36 2.07
C LEU A 11 -9.36 22.94 2.68
N LEU A 12 -10.48 22.23 2.57
CA LEU A 12 -10.55 20.78 2.70
C LEU A 12 -9.95 20.16 1.42
N ALA A 13 -8.64 20.30 1.25
CA ALA A 13 -7.90 19.48 0.30
C ALA A 13 -7.83 18.07 0.89
N GLY A 14 -8.86 17.27 0.62
CA GLY A 14 -8.92 15.87 1.01
C GLY A 14 -7.69 15.15 0.47
N THR A 15 -6.85 14.63 1.38
CA THR A 15 -5.73 13.77 1.01
C THR A 15 -6.30 12.50 0.41
N GLN A 16 -6.14 12.33 -0.91
CA GLN A 16 -6.46 11.06 -1.56
C GLN A 16 -5.48 10.01 -1.05
N VAL A 17 -5.98 9.04 -0.29
CA VAL A 17 -5.21 7.86 0.09
C VAL A 17 -5.13 6.98 -1.15
N ALA A 18 -3.96 6.91 -1.78
CA ALA A 18 -3.73 6.01 -2.90
C ALA A 18 -4.02 4.57 -2.46
N ASN A 19 -5.09 4.00 -3.02
CA ASN A 19 -5.42 2.60 -2.84
C ASN A 19 -4.44 1.81 -3.71
N ALA A 20 -3.48 1.09 -3.13
CA ALA A 20 -2.61 0.29 -3.98
C ALA A 20 -3.32 -0.99 -4.34
N GLU A 21 -3.26 -1.30 -5.63
CA GLU A 21 -3.81 -2.50 -6.24
C GLU A 21 -3.39 -3.75 -5.44
N GLU A 22 -4.37 -4.60 -5.17
CA GLU A 22 -4.13 -5.89 -4.54
C GLU A 22 -3.30 -6.79 -5.48
N PHE A 23 -2.48 -7.65 -4.91
CA PHE A 23 -1.64 -8.54 -5.71
C PHE A 23 -2.50 -9.50 -6.52
N THR A 24 -2.34 -9.46 -7.83
CA THR A 24 -2.97 -10.41 -8.74
C THR A 24 -2.26 -11.76 -8.67
N GLY A 25 -3.00 -12.87 -8.62
CA GLY A 25 -2.43 -14.22 -8.70
C GLY A 25 -3.00 -15.20 -7.68
N LYS A 26 -2.48 -16.43 -7.68
CA LYS A 26 -2.92 -17.48 -6.76
C LYS A 26 -2.43 -17.17 -5.34
N SER A 27 -3.37 -16.99 -4.41
CA SER A 27 -3.07 -16.89 -2.98
C SER A 27 -2.94 -18.26 -2.34
N SER A 28 -2.02 -18.39 -1.39
CA SER A 28 -1.85 -19.57 -0.52
C SER A 28 -1.49 -19.15 0.89
N ASP A 29 -1.81 -19.97 1.89
CA ASP A 29 -1.20 -19.82 3.22
C ASP A 29 0.30 -20.14 3.16
N TRP A 30 1.09 -19.33 3.86
CA TRP A 30 2.51 -19.56 4.11
C TRP A 30 2.82 -19.17 5.55
N ASN A 31 2.92 -20.16 6.44
CA ASN A 31 3.16 -19.95 7.88
C ASN A 31 2.13 -19.01 8.54
N GLY A 32 0.86 -19.08 8.13
CA GLY A 32 -0.18 -18.18 8.65
C GLY A 32 -0.16 -16.78 8.04
N PHE A 33 0.56 -16.58 6.93
CA PHE A 33 0.56 -15.36 6.14
C PHE A 33 0.04 -15.62 4.73
N GLN A 34 -0.69 -14.66 4.17
CA GLN A 34 -1.13 -14.73 2.79
C GLN A 34 0.05 -14.51 1.85
N ARG A 35 0.26 -15.44 0.91
CA ARG A 35 1.31 -15.35 -0.10
C ARG A 35 0.72 -15.42 -1.50
N TYR A 36 1.13 -14.51 -2.37
CA TYR A 36 0.78 -14.47 -3.78
C TYR A 36 1.97 -14.92 -4.63
N GLN A 37 1.73 -15.79 -5.60
CA GLN A 37 2.75 -16.29 -6.53
C GLN A 37 2.53 -15.74 -7.93
N PHE A 38 3.62 -15.35 -8.59
CA PHE A 38 3.62 -14.85 -9.96
C PHE A 38 4.96 -15.20 -10.64
N ALA A 39 5.05 -14.99 -11.95
CA ALA A 39 6.28 -15.21 -12.70
C ALA A 39 6.78 -13.89 -13.29
N VAL A 40 8.10 -13.64 -13.20
CA VAL A 40 8.77 -12.52 -13.87
C VAL A 40 9.83 -13.10 -14.79
N SER A 41 9.71 -12.87 -16.10
CA SER A 41 10.63 -13.42 -17.12
C SER A 41 10.84 -14.93 -16.97
N GLY A 42 9.75 -15.68 -16.75
CA GLY A 42 9.75 -17.13 -16.54
C GLY A 42 10.27 -17.60 -15.17
N ARG A 43 10.69 -16.70 -14.29
CA ARG A 43 11.17 -17.03 -12.93
C ARG A 43 10.04 -16.93 -11.93
N ARG A 44 9.91 -17.94 -11.06
CA ARG A 44 8.91 -17.94 -9.99
C ARG A 44 9.28 -16.92 -8.93
N CYS A 45 8.35 -16.02 -8.64
CA CYS A 45 8.44 -14.99 -7.62
C CYS A 45 7.22 -15.07 -6.71
N TRP A 46 7.30 -14.45 -5.54
CA TRP A 46 6.16 -14.35 -4.63
C TRP A 46 6.26 -13.11 -3.75
N VAL A 47 5.11 -12.66 -3.29
CA VAL A 47 4.98 -11.65 -2.24
C VAL A 47 4.22 -12.25 -1.07
N VAL A 48 4.71 -12.00 0.14
CA VAL A 48 4.02 -12.36 1.39
C VAL A 48 3.45 -11.09 1.99
N VAL A 49 2.14 -11.07 2.24
CA VAL A 49 1.45 -9.93 2.83
C VAL A 49 1.60 -10.00 4.34
N PRO A 50 2.10 -8.93 5.00
CA PRO A 50 2.18 -8.88 6.44
C PRO A 50 0.77 -8.74 7.03
N LYS A 51 0.57 -9.27 8.25
CA LYS A 51 -0.69 -9.08 8.98
C LYS A 51 -0.99 -7.61 9.29
N VAL A 52 0.07 -6.81 9.46
CA VAL A 52 -0.01 -5.36 9.69
C VAL A 52 0.90 -4.68 8.66
N VAL A 53 0.29 -3.87 7.78
CA VAL A 53 1.03 -3.10 6.77
C VAL A 53 1.64 -1.86 7.43
N ALA A 54 2.96 -1.67 7.26
CA ALA A 54 3.65 -0.50 7.79
C ALA A 54 3.21 0.80 7.06
N LYS A 55 3.19 1.91 7.81
CA LYS A 55 2.92 3.25 7.26
C LYS A 55 3.93 3.56 6.13
N GLY A 56 3.44 4.08 5.01
CA GLY A 56 4.27 4.36 3.83
C GLY A 56 4.62 3.12 3.00
N ARG A 57 4.17 1.92 3.39
CA ARG A 57 4.29 0.66 2.64
C ARG A 57 5.72 0.36 2.16
N PRO A 58 6.74 0.41 3.04
CA PRO A 58 8.11 0.11 2.66
C PRO A 58 8.22 -1.34 2.16
N TRP A 59 8.90 -1.53 1.03
CA TRP A 59 9.14 -2.85 0.45
C TRP A 59 10.45 -3.44 0.94
N ILE A 60 10.40 -4.70 1.33
CA ILE A 60 11.59 -5.48 1.69
C ILE A 60 11.76 -6.59 0.66
N TRP A 61 12.87 -6.56 -0.06
CA TRP A 61 13.27 -7.62 -0.97
C TRP A 61 14.23 -8.57 -0.25
N ARG A 62 13.91 -9.87 -0.20
CA ARG A 62 14.79 -10.90 0.35
C ARG A 62 15.02 -11.98 -0.69
N ALA A 63 16.28 -12.15 -1.10
CA ALA A 63 16.65 -13.16 -2.10
C ALA A 63 16.73 -14.57 -1.50
N ARG A 64 17.06 -14.70 -0.20
CA ARG A 64 17.00 -15.86 0.73
C ARG A 64 18.10 -15.72 1.80
N PHE A 65 17.98 -16.44 2.92
CA PHE A 65 19.10 -17.16 3.55
C PHE A 65 18.75 -18.64 3.57
#